data_AF-A0A6A3U9E5-F1
#
_entry.id   AF-A0A6A3U9E5-F1
#
_cell.length_a   1.000
_cell.length_b   1.000
_cell.length_c   1.000
_cell.angle_alpha   90.00
_cell.angle_beta   90.00
_cell.angle_gamma   90.00
#
_symmetry.space_group_name_H-M   'P 1'
#
loop_
_entity.id
_entity.type
_entity.pdbx_description
1 polymer ?
#
loop_
_entity_poly.entity_id
_entity_poly.type
_entity_poly.pdbx_seq_one_letter_code
_entity_poly.pdbx_strand_id
1 'polypeptide(L)'
;MAAPPPLSSAHVVCCAQPRLAPLKHVTAAVSSFLDYSARWSIESACARAGGADGVSLRLLERIAAHRAAADSQSFRAKRQLDVFHRQWEFTRAAAAAATRGDLAAFKWLVAMFPECRVTVAVEEAAKAGQLHVLQWLLDKSRRRELTVFWGAKELFFAGKHGHLHVAQWLHEHTSPPPTHMFFVTLEEAARNGDLDMVTWLCDVRGEWSPTTRGTLLTAR
;
A
#
# COMPACT_ATOMS: atom_id res chain seq x y z
N MET A 1 -17.07 -10.44 23.00
CA MET A 1 -15.79 -10.24 22.26
C MET A 1 -15.27 -11.61 21.87
N ALA A 2 -15.13 -11.88 20.57
CA ALA A 2 -14.63 -13.17 20.10
C ALA A 2 -13.11 -13.20 20.27
N ALA A 3 -12.59 -14.20 21.00
CA ALA A 3 -11.17 -14.50 21.01
C ALA A 3 -10.70 -14.78 19.57
N PRO A 4 -9.46 -14.41 19.19
CA PRO A 4 -8.96 -14.71 17.86
C PRO A 4 -9.06 -16.23 17.61
N PRO A 5 -9.51 -16.66 16.41
CA PRO A 5 -9.65 -18.08 16.11
C PRO A 5 -8.32 -18.81 16.37
N PRO A 6 -8.33 -20.07 16.83
CA PRO A 6 -7.10 -20.78 17.17
C PRO A 6 -6.19 -20.89 15.95
N LEU A 7 -4.87 -20.82 16.18
CA LEU A 7 -3.86 -21.02 15.15
C LEU A 7 -4.09 -22.37 14.48
N SER A 8 -4.02 -22.42 13.14
CA SER A 8 -4.25 -23.65 12.39
C SER A 8 -3.27 -24.75 12.79
N SER A 9 -2.03 -24.41 13.14
CA SER A 9 -1.04 -25.35 13.69
C SER A 9 -1.51 -25.98 15.01
N ALA A 10 -1.98 -25.17 15.96
CA ALA A 10 -2.51 -25.65 17.23
C ALA A 10 -3.77 -26.50 17.01
N HIS A 11 -4.65 -26.08 16.11
CA HIS A 11 -5.87 -26.83 15.79
C HIS A 11 -5.56 -28.20 15.18
N VAL A 12 -4.66 -28.28 14.20
CA VAL A 12 -4.27 -29.54 13.54
C VAL A 12 -3.61 -30.50 14.55
N VAL A 13 -2.68 -30.01 15.37
CA VAL A 13 -2.00 -30.84 16.38
C VAL A 13 -3.00 -31.39 17.41
N CYS A 14 -3.93 -30.56 17.89
CA CYS A 14 -4.92 -31.00 18.86
C CYS A 14 -5.99 -31.91 18.26
N CYS A 15 -6.38 -31.72 16.98
CA CYS A 15 -7.30 -32.62 16.28
C CYS A 15 -6.67 -33.97 15.93
N ALA A 16 -5.35 -34.02 15.70
CA ALA A 16 -4.63 -35.27 15.44
C ALA A 16 -4.58 -36.18 16.68
N GLN A 17 -4.86 -35.66 17.88
CA GLN A 17 -4.90 -36.42 19.13
C GLN A 17 -6.35 -36.63 19.60
N PRO A 18 -6.89 -37.86 19.58
CA PRO A 18 -8.30 -38.14 19.93
C PRO A 18 -8.69 -37.69 21.34
N ARG A 19 -7.72 -37.65 22.27
CA ARG A 19 -7.91 -37.21 23.67
C ARG A 19 -8.03 -35.70 23.81
N LEU A 20 -7.41 -34.93 22.91
CA LEU A 20 -7.40 -33.47 22.95
C LEU A 20 -8.44 -32.82 22.01
N ALA A 21 -8.86 -33.53 20.97
CA ALA A 21 -9.90 -33.08 20.03
C ALA A 21 -11.18 -32.54 20.69
N PRO A 22 -11.74 -33.15 21.77
CA PRO A 22 -12.93 -32.59 22.43
C PRO A 22 -12.62 -31.39 23.35
N LEU A 23 -11.37 -31.19 23.75
CA LEU A 23 -10.96 -30.20 24.75
C LEU A 23 -10.62 -28.84 24.10
N LYS A 24 -11.67 -28.09 23.73
CA LYS A 24 -11.53 -26.77 23.09
C LYS A 24 -10.68 -25.78 23.89
N HIS A 25 -10.72 -25.83 25.23
CA HIS A 25 -9.93 -24.94 26.08
C HIS A 25 -8.42 -25.23 25.99
N VAL A 26 -8.02 -26.50 25.82
CA VAL A 26 -6.60 -26.87 25.61
C VAL A 26 -6.12 -26.35 24.27
N THR A 27 -6.94 -26.49 23.22
CA THR A 27 -6.60 -25.94 21.89
C THR A 27 -6.44 -24.42 21.93
N ALA A 28 -7.27 -23.73 22.73
CA ALA A 28 -7.18 -22.29 22.92
C ALA A 28 -5.93 -21.90 23.74
N ALA A 29 -5.60 -22.64 24.80
CA ALA A 29 -4.40 -22.41 25.61
C ALA A 29 -3.11 -22.63 24.81
N VAL A 30 -3.02 -23.72 24.05
CA VAL A 30 -1.89 -24.00 23.15
C VAL A 30 -1.79 -22.92 22.07
N SER A 31 -2.92 -22.54 21.47
CA SER A 31 -2.94 -21.44 20.50
C SER A 31 -2.50 -20.13 21.12
N SER A 32 -2.91 -19.80 22.35
CA SER A 32 -2.52 -18.57 23.03
C SER A 32 -1.04 -18.56 23.40
N PHE A 33 -0.49 -19.72 23.78
CA PHE A 33 0.93 -19.85 24.11
C PHE A 33 1.82 -19.67 22.88
N LEU A 34 1.43 -20.25 21.75
CA LEU A 34 2.16 -20.11 20.48
C LEU A 34 1.96 -18.75 19.80
N ASP A 35 0.99 -17.96 20.25
CA ASP A 35 0.63 -16.71 19.59
C ASP A 35 1.51 -15.54 20.02
N TYR A 36 2.56 -15.30 19.24
CA TYR A 36 3.42 -14.13 19.38
C TYR A 36 2.93 -12.89 18.62
N SER A 37 1.76 -12.95 17.96
CA SER A 37 1.27 -11.84 17.12
C SER A 37 0.98 -10.55 17.92
N ALA A 38 0.70 -10.65 19.21
CA ALA A 38 0.55 -9.47 20.08
C ALA A 38 1.80 -8.57 20.16
N ARG A 39 2.99 -9.11 19.83
CA ARG A 39 4.25 -8.35 19.82
C ARG A 39 4.55 -7.68 18.48
N TRP A 40 3.76 -7.97 17.45
CA TRP A 40 4.00 -7.48 16.10
C TRP A 40 3.24 -6.16 15.88
N SER A 41 3.92 -5.18 15.30
CA SER A 41 3.25 -4.01 14.72
C SER A 41 2.70 -4.38 13.34
N ILE A 42 1.60 -3.74 12.93
CA ILE A 42 1.01 -3.92 11.60
C ILE A 42 2.06 -3.64 10.51
N GLU A 43 2.86 -2.58 10.68
CA GLU A 43 3.97 -2.28 9.80
C GLU A 43 4.97 -3.44 9.70
N SER A 44 5.44 -3.97 10.83
CA SER A 44 6.43 -5.05 10.83
C SER A 44 5.90 -6.31 10.15
N ALA A 45 4.59 -6.57 10.26
CA ALA A 45 3.92 -7.64 9.54
C ALA A 45 3.90 -7.37 8.02
N CYS A 46 3.58 -6.14 7.61
CA CYS A 46 3.62 -5.74 6.21
C CYS A 46 5.04 -5.79 5.61
N ALA A 47 6.05 -5.43 6.39
CA ALA A 47 7.45 -5.41 5.96
C ALA A 47 8.09 -6.80 5.87
N ARG A 48 7.73 -7.72 6.78
CA ARG A 48 8.36 -9.06 6.89
C ARG A 48 7.81 -10.12 5.94
N ALA A 49 6.89 -9.80 5.04
CA ALA A 49 6.36 -10.78 4.10
C ALA A 49 7.48 -11.39 3.23
N GLY A 50 7.96 -12.57 3.61
CA GLY A 50 9.15 -13.20 3.08
C GLY A 50 8.87 -14.28 2.04
N GLY A 51 7.88 -14.09 1.17
CA GLY A 51 7.53 -15.06 0.13
C GLY A 51 6.69 -14.46 -1.00
N ALA A 52 6.47 -15.25 -2.06
CA ALA A 52 5.65 -14.88 -3.22
C ALA A 52 4.18 -14.59 -2.84
N ASP A 53 3.70 -15.13 -1.73
CA ASP A 53 2.31 -15.08 -1.30
C ASP A 53 1.90 -13.80 -0.55
N GLY A 54 2.80 -12.80 -0.43
CA GLY A 54 2.50 -11.54 0.24
C GLY A 54 2.41 -11.65 1.77
N VAL A 55 1.80 -10.66 2.39
CA VAL A 55 1.57 -10.57 3.84
C VAL A 55 0.40 -11.48 4.20
N SER A 56 0.61 -12.34 5.19
CA SER A 56 -0.47 -13.20 5.69
C SER A 56 -1.59 -12.35 6.30
N LEU A 57 -2.75 -12.28 5.62
CA LEU A 57 -3.94 -11.60 6.13
C LEU A 57 -4.37 -12.12 7.50
N ARG A 58 -4.19 -13.43 7.74
CA ARG A 58 -4.48 -14.03 9.05
C ARG A 58 -3.62 -13.44 10.17
N LEU A 59 -2.37 -13.09 9.89
CA LEU A 59 -1.51 -12.42 10.86
C LEU A 59 -2.03 -11.00 11.15
N LEU A 60 -2.43 -10.25 10.11
CA LEU A 60 -3.01 -8.91 10.26
C LEU A 60 -4.30 -8.92 11.07
N GLU A 61 -5.22 -9.85 10.77
CA GLU A 61 -6.47 -10.05 11.51
C GLU A 61 -6.21 -10.39 12.99
N ARG A 62 -5.20 -11.22 13.29
CA ARG A 62 -4.82 -11.52 14.67
C ARG A 62 -4.26 -10.30 15.40
N ILE A 63 -3.37 -9.53 14.75
CA ILE A 63 -2.82 -8.29 15.34
C ILE A 63 -3.97 -7.32 15.65
N ALA A 64 -4.93 -7.15 14.74
CA ALA A 64 -6.11 -6.32 14.97
C ALA A 64 -6.99 -6.83 16.12
N ALA A 65 -7.19 -8.15 16.23
CA ALA A 65 -7.95 -8.75 17.33
C ALA A 65 -7.28 -8.51 18.70
N HIS A 66 -5.96 -8.60 18.79
CA HIS A 66 -5.21 -8.27 20.01
C HIS A 66 -5.33 -6.80 20.39
N ARG A 67 -5.27 -5.90 19.41
CA ARG A 67 -5.49 -4.46 19.62
C ARG A 67 -6.89 -4.18 20.15
N ALA A 68 -7.92 -4.74 19.51
CA ALA A 68 -9.31 -4.59 19.95
C ALA A 68 -9.55 -5.17 21.37
N ALA A 69 -8.87 -6.25 21.72
CA ALA A 69 -8.92 -6.84 23.07
C ALA A 69 -8.25 -5.94 24.12
N ALA A 70 -7.09 -5.35 23.80
CA ALA A 70 -6.40 -4.38 24.66
C ALA A 70 -7.23 -3.11 24.87
N ASP A 71 -7.89 -2.61 23.83
CA ASP A 71 -8.76 -1.42 23.87
C ASP A 71 -9.96 -1.60 24.80
N SER A 72 -10.45 -2.84 24.93
CA SER A 72 -11.63 -3.17 25.75
C SER A 72 -11.33 -3.20 27.25
N GLN A 73 -10.06 -3.36 27.65
CA GLN A 73 -9.64 -3.49 29.05
C GLN A 73 -9.34 -2.15 29.72
N SER A 74 -9.27 -1.05 28.97
CA SER A 74 -8.91 0.27 29.49
C SER A 74 -10.00 1.31 29.26
N PHE A 75 -10.79 1.59 30.30
CA PHE A 75 -11.79 2.67 30.32
C PHE A 75 -11.17 4.07 30.11
N ARG A 76 -9.84 4.23 30.26
CA ARG A 76 -9.08 5.48 30.01
C ARG A 76 -8.38 5.55 28.64
N ALA A 77 -8.13 4.43 27.96
CA ALA A 77 -7.57 4.39 26.58
C ALA A 77 -8.61 4.68 25.50
N LYS A 78 -9.87 4.90 25.91
CA LYS A 78 -10.98 5.32 25.04
C LYS A 78 -10.82 6.74 24.48
N ARG A 79 -9.79 7.48 24.90
CA ARG A 79 -9.34 8.71 24.24
C ARG A 79 -8.35 8.32 23.14
N GLN A 80 -8.90 8.16 21.93
CA GLN A 80 -8.24 8.38 20.65
C GLN A 80 -6.76 7.97 20.63
N LEU A 81 -6.40 6.87 19.96
CA LEU A 81 -5.16 6.97 19.18
C LEU A 81 -5.29 8.28 18.41
N ASP A 82 -4.44 9.26 18.71
CA ASP A 82 -4.46 10.56 18.07
C ASP A 82 -4.64 10.35 16.57
N VAL A 83 -5.46 11.16 15.91
CA VAL A 83 -5.66 11.08 14.46
C VAL A 83 -4.30 11.00 13.74
N PHE A 84 -3.30 11.70 14.30
CA PHE A 84 -1.90 11.64 13.89
C PHE A 84 -1.23 10.28 14.09
N HIS A 85 -1.45 9.61 15.22
CA HIS A 85 -0.88 8.29 15.47
C HIS A 85 -1.50 7.22 14.56
N ARG A 86 -2.82 7.27 14.33
CA ARG A 86 -3.49 6.40 13.35
C ARG A 86 -2.96 6.64 11.94
N GLN A 87 -2.86 7.90 11.54
CA GLN A 87 -2.30 8.27 10.25
C GLN A 87 -0.85 7.78 10.13
N TRP A 88 -0.02 7.94 11.17
CA TRP A 88 1.37 7.49 11.17
C TRP A 88 1.48 5.97 11.01
N GLU A 89 0.71 5.20 11.79
CA GLU A 89 0.70 3.74 11.68
C GLU A 89 0.26 3.28 10.29
N PHE A 90 -0.85 3.85 9.79
CA PHE A 90 -1.36 3.57 8.45
C PHE A 90 -0.31 3.90 7.39
N THR A 91 0.32 5.07 7.46
CA THR A 91 1.30 5.53 6.48
C THR A 91 2.47 4.55 6.36
N ARG A 92 3.02 4.07 7.48
CA ARG A 92 4.14 3.11 7.47
C ARG A 92 3.72 1.75 6.94
N ALA A 93 2.58 1.22 7.40
CA ALA A 93 2.09 -0.08 6.95
C ALA A 93 1.68 -0.07 5.47
N ALA A 94 0.99 1.00 5.03
CA ALA A 94 0.57 1.19 3.66
C ALA A 94 1.76 1.38 2.72
N ALA A 95 2.80 2.12 3.13
CA ALA A 95 4.05 2.21 2.37
C ALA A 95 4.71 0.83 2.19
N ALA A 96 4.81 0.03 3.24
CA ALA A 96 5.37 -1.33 3.16
C ALA A 96 4.53 -2.26 2.26
N ALA A 97 3.20 -2.17 2.32
CA ALA A 97 2.33 -2.94 1.43
C ALA A 97 2.40 -2.46 -0.03
N ALA A 98 2.47 -1.15 -0.24
CA ALA A 98 2.54 -0.51 -1.56
C ALA A 98 3.85 -0.83 -2.30
N THR A 99 5.00 -0.74 -1.61
CA THR A 99 6.31 -1.10 -2.19
C THR A 99 6.35 -2.54 -2.70
N ARG A 100 5.67 -3.45 -2.01
CA ARG A 100 5.57 -4.87 -2.36
C ARG A 100 4.54 -5.19 -3.44
N GLY A 101 3.62 -4.26 -3.71
CA GLY A 101 2.46 -4.54 -4.55
C GLY A 101 1.43 -5.47 -3.88
N ASP A 102 1.42 -5.59 -2.55
CA ASP A 102 0.45 -6.45 -1.86
C ASP A 102 -0.91 -5.74 -1.71
N LEU A 103 -1.72 -5.89 -2.76
CA LEU A 103 -3.05 -5.28 -2.81
C LEU A 103 -4.01 -5.85 -1.75
N ALA A 104 -3.82 -7.10 -1.33
CA ALA A 104 -4.70 -7.73 -0.35
C ALA A 104 -4.48 -7.10 1.03
N ALA A 105 -3.22 -7.00 1.45
CA ALA A 105 -2.85 -6.28 2.67
C ALA A 105 -3.27 -4.81 2.61
N PHE A 106 -3.09 -4.17 1.45
CA PHE A 106 -3.47 -2.77 1.26
C PHE A 106 -4.97 -2.52 1.44
N LYS A 107 -5.82 -3.37 0.84
CA LYS A 107 -7.28 -3.33 1.00
C LYS A 107 -7.69 -3.50 2.46
N TRP A 108 -7.03 -4.43 3.16
CA TRP A 108 -7.26 -4.65 4.59
C TRP A 108 -6.89 -3.41 5.42
N LEU A 109 -5.75 -2.77 5.14
CA LEU A 109 -5.32 -1.54 5.82
C LEU A 109 -6.31 -0.39 5.62
N VAL A 110 -6.79 -0.18 4.39
CA VAL A 110 -7.79 0.86 4.09
C VAL A 110 -9.11 0.61 4.83
N ALA A 111 -9.54 -0.64 4.94
CA ALA A 111 -10.75 -1.00 5.69
C ALA A 111 -10.59 -0.77 7.20
N MET A 112 -9.39 -1.00 7.74
CA MET A 112 -9.08 -0.84 9.17
C MET A 112 -8.87 0.62 9.59
N PHE A 113 -8.38 1.46 8.67
CA PHE A 113 -8.02 2.85 8.92
C PHE A 113 -8.83 3.78 8.02
N PRO A 114 -10.13 4.02 8.32
CA PRO A 114 -10.93 4.94 7.53
C PRO A 114 -10.36 6.36 7.62
N GLU A 115 -10.58 7.16 6.57
CA GLU A 115 -10.20 8.59 6.46
C GLU A 115 -8.68 8.88 6.43
N CYS A 116 -7.82 7.86 6.43
CA CYS A 116 -6.38 8.07 6.37
C CYS A 116 -5.92 8.49 4.95
N ARG A 117 -4.95 9.41 4.92
CA ARG A 117 -4.32 9.89 3.68
C ARG A 117 -3.37 8.86 3.12
N VAL A 118 -3.41 8.68 1.81
CA VAL A 118 -2.70 7.59 1.11
C VAL A 118 -1.48 8.08 0.31
N THR A 119 -1.13 9.37 0.42
CA THR A 119 -0.12 10.05 -0.41
C THR A 119 1.24 9.32 -0.43
N VAL A 120 1.77 8.96 0.74
CA VAL A 120 3.07 8.27 0.84
C VAL A 120 3.02 6.88 0.21
N ALA A 121 1.89 6.18 0.32
CA ALA A 121 1.73 4.88 -0.31
C ALA A 121 1.69 4.97 -1.84
N VAL A 122 1.16 6.06 -2.39
CA VAL A 122 1.17 6.32 -3.84
C VAL A 122 2.60 6.58 -4.32
N GLU A 123 3.34 7.44 -3.59
CA GLU A 123 4.75 7.73 -3.87
C GLU A 123 5.60 6.44 -3.85
N GLU A 124 5.44 5.60 -2.82
CA GLU A 124 6.19 4.34 -2.69
C GLU A 124 5.76 3.28 -3.70
N ALA A 125 4.48 3.23 -4.10
CA ALA A 125 4.03 2.35 -5.20
C ALA A 125 4.66 2.76 -6.54
N ALA A 126 4.73 4.08 -6.82
CA ALA A 126 5.34 4.60 -8.04
C ALA A 126 6.85 4.32 -8.06
N LYS A 127 7.52 4.52 -6.92
CA LYS A 127 8.94 4.23 -6.72
C LYS A 127 9.29 2.76 -6.93
N ALA A 128 8.37 1.85 -6.59
CA ALA A 128 8.56 0.40 -6.74
C ALA A 128 7.98 -0.17 -8.06
N GLY A 129 7.40 0.66 -8.92
CA GLY A 129 6.85 0.23 -10.21
C GLY A 129 5.53 -0.54 -10.12
N GLN A 130 4.83 -0.46 -8.99
CA GLN A 130 3.65 -1.28 -8.67
C GLN A 130 2.37 -0.69 -9.26
N LEU A 131 2.25 -0.78 -10.59
CA LEU A 131 1.17 -0.17 -11.37
C LEU A 131 -0.24 -0.60 -10.92
N HIS A 132 -0.43 -1.87 -10.55
CA HIS A 132 -1.74 -2.39 -10.13
C HIS A 132 -2.24 -1.76 -8.83
N VAL A 133 -1.34 -1.38 -7.91
CA VAL A 133 -1.71 -0.64 -6.69
C VAL A 133 -2.17 0.77 -7.05
N LEU A 134 -1.44 1.45 -7.94
CA LEU A 134 -1.78 2.80 -8.41
C LEU A 134 -3.14 2.83 -9.14
N GLN A 135 -3.40 1.85 -10.01
CA GLN A 135 -4.68 1.69 -10.69
C GLN A 135 -5.84 1.54 -9.70
N TRP A 136 -5.66 0.71 -8.68
CA TRP A 136 -6.67 0.53 -7.64
C TRP A 136 -6.90 1.81 -6.82
N LEU A 137 -5.83 2.53 -6.47
CA LEU A 137 -5.91 3.81 -5.75
C LEU A 137 -6.64 4.88 -6.57
N LEU A 138 -6.39 4.94 -7.87
CA LEU A 138 -7.06 5.88 -8.77
C LEU A 138 -8.55 5.57 -8.89
N ASP A 139 -8.94 4.31 -9.06
CA ASP A 139 -10.35 3.90 -9.09
C ASP A 139 -11.09 4.33 -7.81
N LYS A 140 -10.46 4.10 -6.65
CA LYS A 140 -11.01 4.52 -5.35
C LYS A 140 -11.05 6.03 -5.15
N SER A 141 -10.06 6.74 -5.66
CA SER A 141 -10.03 8.20 -5.67
C SER A 141 -11.15 8.78 -6.55
N ARG A 142 -11.37 8.22 -7.74
CA ARG A 142 -12.46 8.63 -8.66
C ARG A 142 -13.85 8.42 -8.05
N ARG A 143 -14.03 7.35 -7.27
CA ARG A 143 -15.25 7.08 -6.50
C ARG A 143 -15.39 7.94 -5.24
N ARG A 144 -14.43 8.81 -4.94
CA ARG A 144 -14.35 9.64 -3.73
C ARG A 144 -14.36 8.83 -2.43
N GLU A 145 -13.96 7.55 -2.50
CA GLU A 145 -13.81 6.69 -1.32
C GLU A 145 -12.49 6.94 -0.60
N LEU A 146 -11.47 7.39 -1.33
CA LEU A 146 -10.14 7.71 -0.80
C LEU A 146 -9.68 9.09 -1.24
N THR A 147 -9.03 9.80 -0.31
CA THR A 147 -8.35 11.06 -0.62
C THR A 147 -6.92 10.76 -1.08
N VAL A 148 -6.72 10.82 -2.40
CA VAL A 148 -5.42 10.66 -3.03
C VAL A 148 -5.02 11.99 -3.64
N PHE A 149 -3.84 12.47 -3.28
CA PHE A 149 -3.26 13.66 -3.90
C PHE A 149 -2.29 13.19 -4.98
N TRP A 150 -2.64 13.48 -6.23
CA TRP A 150 -1.75 13.28 -7.37
C TRP A 150 -0.94 14.56 -7.53
N GLY A 151 0.35 14.49 -7.20
CA GLY A 151 1.10 15.65 -6.74
C GLY A 151 2.46 15.84 -7.37
N ALA A 152 2.71 15.16 -8.50
CA ALA A 152 3.93 15.24 -9.30
C ALA A 152 5.12 14.44 -8.77
N LYS A 153 5.20 14.17 -7.47
CA LYS A 153 6.26 13.34 -6.88
C LYS A 153 6.22 11.90 -7.37
N GLU A 154 5.03 11.37 -7.67
CA GLU A 154 4.85 10.02 -8.20
C GLU A 154 5.57 9.86 -9.54
N LEU A 155 5.46 10.86 -10.43
CA LEU A 155 6.15 10.87 -11.72
C LEU A 155 7.67 10.94 -11.52
N PHE A 156 8.12 11.81 -10.61
CA PHE A 156 9.54 11.91 -10.28
C PHE A 156 10.10 10.58 -9.77
N PHE A 157 9.42 9.91 -8.83
CA PHE A 157 9.87 8.61 -8.32
C PHE A 157 9.82 7.52 -9.38
N ALA A 158 8.78 7.49 -10.22
CA ALA A 158 8.72 6.55 -11.34
C ALA A 158 9.89 6.74 -12.30
N GLY A 159 10.20 7.98 -12.70
CA GLY A 159 11.32 8.26 -13.60
C GLY A 159 12.69 8.04 -12.96
N LYS A 160 12.87 8.44 -11.71
CA LYS A 160 14.10 8.18 -10.95
C LYS A 160 14.44 6.70 -10.84
N HIS A 161 13.43 5.83 -10.79
CA HIS A 161 13.60 4.38 -10.67
C HIS A 161 13.44 3.63 -12.01
N GLY A 162 13.29 4.35 -13.13
CA GLY A 162 13.20 3.77 -14.47
C GLY A 162 11.91 2.99 -14.74
N HIS A 163 10.81 3.38 -14.11
CA HIS A 163 9.50 2.75 -14.28
C HIS A 163 8.66 3.50 -15.33
N LEU A 164 9.07 3.38 -16.60
CA LEU A 164 8.41 4.05 -17.74
C LEU A 164 6.93 3.72 -17.86
N HIS A 165 6.54 2.46 -17.65
CA HIS A 165 5.13 2.04 -17.69
C HIS A 165 4.27 2.77 -16.66
N VAL A 166 4.82 3.07 -15.47
CA VAL A 166 4.14 3.87 -14.45
C VAL A 166 4.06 5.33 -14.86
N ALA A 167 5.14 5.89 -15.40
CA ALA A 167 5.18 7.29 -15.84
C ALA A 167 4.17 7.57 -16.97
N GLN A 168 4.09 6.69 -17.97
CA GLN A 168 3.10 6.72 -19.04
C GLN A 168 1.68 6.67 -18.48
N TRP A 169 1.41 5.70 -17.61
CA TRP A 169 0.09 5.55 -17.02
C TRP A 169 -0.32 6.78 -16.18
N LEU A 170 0.60 7.33 -15.37
CA LEU A 170 0.37 8.55 -14.59
C LEU A 170 0.02 9.72 -15.51
N HIS A 171 0.74 9.88 -16.63
CA HIS A 171 0.50 10.95 -17.59
C HIS A 171 -0.91 10.89 -18.21
N GLU A 172 -1.35 9.70 -18.61
CA GLU A 172 -2.65 9.50 -19.25
C GLU A 172 -3.85 9.63 -18.28
N HIS A 173 -3.65 9.30 -17.01
CA HIS A 173 -4.75 9.08 -16.08
C HIS A 173 -4.89 10.14 -14.97
N THR A 174 -3.86 10.95 -14.74
CA THR A 174 -3.86 12.00 -13.71
C THR A 174 -3.98 13.39 -14.36
N SER A 175 -4.93 14.20 -13.89
CA SER A 175 -5.18 15.56 -14.40
C SER A 175 -5.34 16.54 -13.22
N PRO A 176 -4.65 17.70 -13.22
CA PRO A 176 -3.72 18.19 -14.25
C PRO A 176 -2.40 17.41 -14.28
N PRO A 177 -1.76 17.26 -15.46
CA PRO A 177 -0.50 16.57 -15.57
C PRO A 177 0.60 17.30 -14.78
N PRO A 178 1.52 16.57 -14.13
CA PRO A 178 2.54 17.14 -13.26
C PRO A 178 3.68 17.85 -14.01
N THR A 179 3.37 18.88 -14.79
CA THR A 179 4.28 19.60 -15.70
C THR A 179 5.56 20.10 -15.03
N HIS A 180 5.49 20.57 -13.79
CA HIS A 180 6.66 21.07 -13.06
C HIS A 180 7.69 19.97 -12.74
N MET A 181 7.29 18.70 -12.67
CA MET A 181 8.23 17.62 -12.37
C MET A 181 8.85 16.96 -13.60
N PHE A 182 8.37 17.24 -14.82
CA PHE A 182 8.96 16.68 -16.04
C PHE A 182 10.44 17.04 -16.19
N PHE A 183 10.83 18.28 -15.89
CA PHE A 183 12.22 18.71 -16.03
C PHE A 183 13.17 17.98 -15.08
N VAL A 184 12.81 17.87 -13.79
CA VAL A 184 13.63 17.16 -12.81
C VAL A 184 13.65 15.65 -13.08
N THR A 185 12.53 15.10 -13.54
CA THR A 185 12.44 13.69 -13.92
C THR A 185 13.32 13.40 -15.15
N LEU A 186 13.37 14.32 -16.12
CA LEU A 186 14.23 14.24 -17.30
C LEU A 186 15.71 14.26 -16.92
N GLU A 187 16.12 15.20 -16.05
CA GLU A 187 17.51 15.25 -15.57
C GLU A 187 17.92 13.95 -14.88
N GLU A 188 17.05 13.39 -14.03
CA GLU A 188 17.36 12.18 -13.29
C GLU A 188 17.40 10.95 -14.21
N ALA A 189 16.45 10.84 -15.15
CA ALA A 189 16.47 9.81 -16.18
C ALA A 189 17.76 9.87 -17.03
N ALA A 190 18.19 11.08 -17.40
CA ALA A 190 19.44 11.29 -18.12
C ALA A 190 20.67 10.91 -17.28
N ARG A 191 20.70 11.25 -15.98
CA ARG A 191 21.77 10.82 -15.05
C ARG A 191 21.85 9.30 -14.93
N ASN A 192 20.70 8.62 -14.95
CA ASN A 192 20.61 7.17 -14.86
C ASN A 192 20.87 6.46 -16.21
N GLY A 193 20.93 7.20 -17.32
CA GLY A 193 21.06 6.63 -18.66
C GLY A 193 19.79 5.93 -19.17
N ASP A 194 18.62 6.25 -18.60
CA ASP A 194 17.32 5.72 -19.03
C ASP A 194 16.85 6.46 -20.29
N LEU A 195 17.33 6.00 -21.44
CA LEU A 195 17.05 6.61 -22.73
C LEU A 195 15.55 6.57 -23.07
N ASP A 196 14.85 5.49 -22.74
CA ASP A 196 13.44 5.33 -23.07
C ASP A 196 12.57 6.36 -22.33
N MET A 197 12.87 6.60 -21.05
CA MET A 197 12.23 7.65 -20.25
C MET A 197 12.54 9.05 -20.79
N VAL A 198 13.80 9.31 -21.18
CA VAL A 198 14.21 10.60 -21.74
C VAL A 198 13.50 10.87 -23.07
N THR A 199 13.44 9.88 -23.97
CA THR A 199 12.73 10.01 -25.25
C THR A 199 11.25 10.29 -25.02
N TRP A 200 10.61 9.53 -24.14
CA TRP A 200 9.19 9.70 -23.85
C TRP A 200 8.88 11.08 -23.23
N LEU A 201 9.69 11.54 -22.26
CA LEU A 201 9.50 12.86 -21.64
C LEU A 201 9.69 14.01 -22.66
N CYS A 202 10.61 13.86 -23.61
CA CYS A 202 10.83 14.83 -24.69
C CYS A 202 9.64 14.87 -25.65
N ASP A 203 9.11 13.72 -26.05
CA ASP A 203 7.96 13.60 -26.95
C ASP A 203 6.71 14.24 -26.32
N VAL A 204 6.39 13.87 -25.08
CA VAL A 204 5.27 14.46 -24.33
C VAL A 204 5.44 15.97 -24.20
N ARG A 205 6.65 16.47 -23.93
CA ARG A 205 6.87 17.92 -23.82
C ARG A 205 6.73 18.64 -25.16
N GLY A 206 7.10 18.00 -26.27
CA GLY A 206 6.95 18.52 -27.64
C GLY A 206 5.49 18.83 -28.00
N GLU A 207 4.55 18.01 -27.52
CA GLU A 207 3.10 18.20 -27.67
C GLU A 207 2.57 19.46 -26.94
N TRP A 208 3.24 19.86 -25.86
CA TRP A 208 2.87 21.03 -25.06
C TRP A 208 3.56 22.32 -25.50
N SER A 209 4.53 22.26 -26.42
CA SER A 209 5.09 23.47 -27.00
C SER A 209 4.05 24.14 -27.92
N PRO A 210 3.77 25.46 -27.76
CA PRO A 210 2.74 26.16 -28.56
C PRO A 210 2.99 26.09 -30.08
N THR A 211 4.22 25.80 -30.49
CA THR A 211 4.67 25.80 -31.87
C THR A 211 4.17 24.60 -32.67
N THR A 212 3.97 23.43 -32.04
CA THR A 212 3.64 22.18 -32.76
C THR A 212 2.14 21.98 -33.03
N ARG A 213 1.26 22.63 -32.25
CA ARG A 213 -0.21 22.53 -32.47
C ARG A 213 -0.69 23.18 -33.78
N GLY A 214 0.12 24.05 -34.39
CA GLY A 214 -0.23 24.74 -35.63
C GLY A 214 0.09 23.98 -36.93
N THR A 215 0.95 22.96 -36.89
CA THR A 215 1.52 22.36 -38.11
C THR A 215 0.87 21.06 -38.55
N LEU A 216 0.04 20.42 -37.71
CA LEU A 216 -0.57 19.12 -38.01
C LEU A 216 -2.04 19.20 -38.47
N LEU A 217 -2.64 20.40 -38.58
CA LEU A 217 -4.03 20.58 -39.03
C LEU A 217 -4.19 21.11 -40.46
N THR A 218 -3.11 21.30 -41.23
CA THR A 218 -3.18 21.83 -42.61
C THR A 218 -2.73 20.86 -43.70
N ALA A 219 -2.56 19.57 -43.41
CA ALA A 219 -2.30 18.55 -44.43
C ALA A 219 -3.48 17.56 -44.52
N ARG A 220 -4.58 18.00 -45.13
CA ARG A 220 -5.61 17.14 -45.72
C ARG A 220 -6.07 17.73 -47.05
#